data_AF-A0A436FD13-F1
#
_entry.id   AF-A0A436FD13-F1
#
_cell.length_a   1.000
_cell.length_b   1.000
_cell.length_c   1.000
_cell.angle_alpha   90.00
_cell.angle_beta   90.00
_cell.angle_gamma   90.00
#
_symmetry.space_group_name_H-M   'P 1'
#
loop_
_entity.id
_entity.type
_entity.pdbx_description
1 polymer ?
#
loop_
_entity_poly.entity_id
_entity_poly.type
_entity_poly.pdbx_seq_one_letter_code
_entity_poly.pdbx_strand_id
1 'polypeptide(L)'
;FRALGTKVGTATAEMLEFFERFDEEKYGTDGGPLHDPCVIAYLLKPDLFKGRNCNVSVETASELTMGMTVIDWWGVTKRPKNAMVMRDIDHDGFFALLVERLGRL
;
A
#
# COMPACT_ATOMS: atom_id res chain seq x y z
N PHE A 1 1.73 13.95 -11.77
CA PHE A 1 1.72 15.02 -10.75
C PHE A 1 2.26 16.38 -11.22
N ARG A 2 3.31 16.47 -12.07
CA ARG A 2 3.84 17.76 -12.57
C ARG A 2 2.77 18.70 -13.17
N ALA A 3 1.78 18.14 -13.86
CA ALA A 3 0.66 18.89 -14.45
C ALA A 3 -0.21 19.67 -13.43
N LEU A 4 -0.09 19.38 -12.13
CA LEU A 4 -0.75 20.18 -11.08
C LEU A 4 -0.17 21.60 -10.97
N GLY A 5 1.04 21.85 -11.47
CA GLY A 5 1.66 23.17 -11.47
C GLY A 5 2.05 23.70 -10.09
N THR A 6 2.05 22.85 -9.05
CA THR A 6 2.42 23.24 -7.68
C THR A 6 3.79 22.69 -7.27
N LYS A 7 4.42 23.29 -6.26
CA LYS A 7 5.71 22.82 -5.73
C LYS A 7 5.61 21.39 -5.18
N VAL A 8 4.48 21.08 -4.53
CA VAL A 8 4.22 19.73 -4.02
C VAL A 8 4.03 18.75 -5.18
N GLY A 9 3.26 19.11 -6.22
CA GLY A 9 3.09 18.27 -7.40
C GLY A 9 4.41 17.95 -8.14
N THR A 10 5.32 18.92 -8.21
CA THR A 10 6.68 18.72 -8.74
C THR A 10 7.49 17.78 -7.85
N ALA A 11 7.55 18.03 -6.54
CA ALA A 11 8.31 17.18 -5.61
C ALA A 11 7.79 15.73 -5.60
N THR A 12 6.47 15.52 -5.63
CA THR A 12 5.88 14.18 -5.73
C THR A 12 6.29 13.49 -7.02
N ALA A 13 6.23 14.17 -8.17
CA ALA A 13 6.65 13.57 -9.43
C ALA A 13 8.13 13.16 -9.42
N GLU A 14 9.00 14.01 -8.87
CA GLU A 14 10.43 13.73 -8.77
C GLU A 14 10.73 12.54 -7.85
N MET A 15 10.01 12.40 -6.74
CA MET A 15 10.13 11.23 -5.88
C MET A 15 9.69 9.95 -6.60
N LEU A 16 8.56 9.98 -7.30
CA LEU A 16 8.04 8.82 -8.03
C LEU A 16 9.00 8.40 -9.15
N GLU A 17 9.44 9.33 -9.98
CA GLU A 17 10.41 9.08 -11.06
C GLU A 17 11.74 8.49 -10.53
N PHE A 18 12.14 8.84 -9.32
CA PHE A 18 13.35 8.28 -8.70
C PHE A 18 13.14 6.83 -8.26
N PHE A 19 12.01 6.51 -7.63
CA PHE A 19 11.72 5.17 -7.13
C PHE A 19 11.34 4.18 -8.26
N GLU A 20 10.64 4.64 -9.30
CA GLU A 20 10.26 3.83 -10.47
C GLU A 20 11.47 3.20 -11.18
N ARG A 21 12.59 3.93 -11.25
CA ARG A 21 13.82 3.44 -11.90
C ARG A 21 14.41 2.19 -11.28
N PHE A 22 14.19 1.95 -9.99
CA PHE A 22 14.69 0.75 -9.32
C PHE A 22 13.74 -0.45 -9.46
N ASP A 23 12.47 -0.19 -9.77
CA ASP A 23 11.43 -1.22 -9.86
C ASP A 23 11.21 -1.72 -11.30
N GLU A 24 11.36 -0.87 -12.32
CA GLU A 24 11.23 -1.30 -13.73
C GLU A 24 12.29 -2.34 -14.12
N GLU A 25 13.56 -2.11 -13.77
CA GLU A 25 14.65 -3.07 -14.06
C GLU A 25 14.51 -4.39 -13.29
N LYS A 26 13.82 -4.36 -12.15
CA LYS A 26 13.73 -5.50 -11.22
C LYS A 26 12.44 -6.32 -11.39
N TYR A 27 11.33 -5.67 -11.76
CA TYR A 27 9.99 -6.26 -11.75
C TYR A 27 9.25 -6.12 -13.10
N GLY A 28 9.76 -5.33 -14.05
CA GLY A 28 9.21 -5.23 -15.40
C GLY A 28 7.80 -4.63 -15.48
N THR A 29 7.39 -3.86 -14.47
CA THR A 29 6.09 -3.17 -14.42
C THR A 29 6.23 -1.69 -14.75
N ASP A 30 5.25 -1.13 -15.45
CA ASP A 30 5.15 0.31 -15.74
C ASP A 30 4.76 1.05 -14.43
N GLY A 31 5.77 1.49 -13.68
CA GLY A 31 5.64 2.16 -12.39
C GLY A 31 5.97 1.31 -11.15
N GLY A 32 6.22 2.00 -10.03
CA GLY A 32 6.55 1.42 -8.72
C GLY A 32 5.38 1.44 -7.73
N PRO A 33 5.25 0.45 -6.83
CA PRO A 33 4.15 0.39 -5.87
C PRO A 33 4.22 1.50 -4.81
N LEU A 34 3.07 2.07 -4.48
CA LEU A 34 2.94 3.06 -3.40
C LEU A 34 2.42 2.42 -2.11
N HIS A 35 3.34 1.93 -1.28
CA HIS A 35 3.01 1.27 -0.01
C HIS A 35 2.48 2.26 1.04
N ASP A 36 3.33 3.19 1.49
CA ASP A 36 3.01 4.05 2.63
C ASP A 36 1.80 4.96 2.43
N PRO A 37 1.55 5.54 1.22
CA PRO A 37 0.35 6.34 0.99
C PRO A 37 -0.96 5.56 1.16
N CYS A 38 -0.94 4.22 1.07
CA CYS A 38 -2.13 3.39 1.33
C CYS A 38 -2.65 3.58 2.76
N VAL A 39 -1.79 3.81 3.75
CA VAL A 39 -2.22 4.01 5.14
C VAL A 39 -3.08 5.28 5.26
N ILE A 40 -2.59 6.39 4.71
CA ILE A 40 -3.30 7.67 4.75
C ILE A 40 -4.58 7.61 3.91
N ALA A 41 -4.53 6.98 2.73
CA ALA A 41 -5.71 6.77 1.91
C ALA A 41 -6.78 5.95 2.63
N TYR A 42 -6.40 4.89 3.35
CA TYR A 42 -7.34 4.09 4.14
C TYR A 42 -8.00 4.91 5.24
N LEU A 43 -7.23 5.74 5.95
CA LEU A 43 -7.77 6.62 7.00
C LEU A 43 -8.75 7.66 6.45
N LEU A 44 -8.52 8.17 5.23
CA LEU A 44 -9.36 9.18 4.61
C LEU A 44 -10.59 8.60 3.88
N LYS A 45 -10.45 7.43 3.26
CA LYS A 45 -11.49 6.81 2.43
C LYS A 45 -11.39 5.27 2.50
N PRO A 46 -11.82 4.67 3.62
CA PRO A 46 -11.65 3.23 3.88
C PRO A 46 -12.37 2.34 2.85
N ASP A 47 -13.46 2.83 2.23
CA ASP A 47 -14.24 2.10 1.23
C ASP A 47 -13.46 1.77 -0.06
N LEU A 48 -12.30 2.41 -0.27
CA LEU A 48 -11.38 2.05 -1.35
C LEU A 48 -10.72 0.69 -1.12
N PHE A 49 -10.72 0.17 0.10
CA PHE A 49 -9.97 -1.02 0.49
C PHE A 49 -10.91 -2.18 0.81
N LYS A 50 -10.51 -3.39 0.43
CA LYS A 50 -11.21 -4.62 0.79
C LYS A 50 -10.25 -5.56 1.49
N GLY A 51 -10.71 -6.09 2.62
CA GLY A 51 -9.91 -6.91 3.51
C GLY A 51 -10.74 -7.88 4.32
N ARG A 52 -10.07 -8.57 5.25
CA ARG A 52 -10.69 -9.50 6.20
C ARG A 52 -10.08 -9.35 7.58
N ASN A 53 -10.92 -9.47 8.61
CA ASN A 53 -10.44 -9.69 9.97
C ASN A 53 -9.88 -11.12 10.07
N CYS A 54 -8.60 -11.21 10.37
CA CYS A 54 -7.82 -12.45 10.44
C CYS A 54 -7.10 -12.55 11.78
N ASN A 55 -6.71 -13.78 12.15
CA ASN A 55 -5.61 -13.94 13.08
C ASN A 55 -4.30 -13.72 12.31
N VAL A 56 -3.42 -12.92 12.90
CA VAL A 56 -2.10 -12.60 12.36
C VAL A 56 -1.06 -12.85 13.45
N SER A 57 0.02 -13.53 13.10
CA SER A 57 1.18 -13.79 13.97
C SER A 57 2.46 -13.40 13.25
N VAL A 58 3.48 -12.97 13.99
CA VAL A 58 4.83 -12.74 13.45
C VAL A 58 5.69 -13.94 13.79
N GLU A 59 6.33 -14.54 12.79
CA GLU A 59 7.30 -15.62 12.97
C GLU A 59 8.63 -15.07 13.50
N THR A 60 9.16 -15.64 14.59
CA THR A 60 10.33 -15.11 15.30
C THR A 60 11.42 -16.14 15.59
N ALA A 61 11.28 -17.39 15.12
CA ALA A 61 12.15 -18.50 15.49
C ALA A 61 12.68 -19.31 14.31
N SER A 62 11.92 -19.44 13.21
CA SER A 62 12.32 -20.30 12.08
C SER A 62 13.55 -19.75 11.32
N GLU A 63 14.40 -20.64 10.82
CA GLU A 63 15.56 -20.25 9.99
C GLU A 63 15.14 -19.64 8.64
N LEU A 64 14.04 -20.15 8.06
CA LEU A 64 13.64 -19.80 6.69
C LEU A 64 12.65 -18.64 6.59
N THR A 65 11.86 -18.38 7.63
CA THR A 65 10.71 -17.46 7.56
C THR A 65 10.63 -16.47 8.72
N MET A 66 11.73 -16.28 9.46
CA MET A 66 11.83 -15.22 10.47
C MET A 66 11.40 -13.86 9.90
N GLY A 67 10.53 -13.16 10.61
CA GLY A 67 9.94 -11.88 10.18
C GLY A 67 8.67 -12.00 9.34
N MET A 68 8.26 -13.21 8.94
CA MET A 68 7.03 -13.41 8.20
C MET A 68 5.80 -13.00 9.02
N THR A 69 4.92 -12.24 8.40
CA THR A 69 3.56 -11.99 8.90
C THR A 69 2.66 -13.14 8.44
N VAL A 70 2.42 -14.10 9.34
CA VAL A 70 1.60 -15.29 9.06
C VAL A 70 0.13 -14.94 9.24
N ILE A 71 -0.63 -14.95 8.14
CA ILE A 71 -2.03 -14.57 8.10
C ILE A 71 -2.90 -15.82 7.96
N ASP A 72 -3.78 -16.07 8.94
CA ASP A 72 -4.79 -17.11 8.85
C ASP A 72 -6.00 -16.64 8.01
N TRP A 73 -5.81 -16.56 6.70
CA TRP A 73 -6.80 -16.03 5.76
C TRP A 73 -8.09 -16.87 5.69
N TRP A 74 -7.95 -18.18 5.87
CA TRP A 74 -9.03 -19.16 5.77
C TRP A 74 -9.63 -19.54 7.14
N GLY A 75 -9.07 -19.02 8.24
CA GLY A 75 -9.57 -19.28 9.59
C GLY A 75 -9.32 -20.71 10.08
N VAL A 76 -8.31 -21.40 9.55
CA VAL A 76 -8.06 -22.81 9.84
C VAL A 76 -7.51 -23.03 11.25
N THR A 77 -6.82 -22.04 11.82
CA THR A 77 -6.18 -22.15 13.14
C THR A 77 -7.15 -21.99 14.30
N LYS A 78 -8.35 -21.44 14.03
CA LYS A 78 -9.38 -21.06 15.03
C LYS A 78 -8.89 -20.09 16.11
N ARG A 79 -7.72 -19.48 15.94
CA ARG A 79 -7.20 -18.47 16.86
C ARG A 79 -8.04 -17.19 16.81
N PRO A 80 -8.08 -16.39 17.90
CA PRO A 80 -8.79 -15.12 17.89
C PRO A 80 -8.28 -14.19 16.78
N LYS A 81 -9.19 -13.60 16.01
CA LYS A 81 -8.85 -12.58 15.01
C LYS A 81 -8.35 -11.32 15.72
N ASN A 82 -7.26 -10.74 15.24
CA ASN A 82 -6.57 -9.62 15.90
C ASN A 82 -6.19 -8.47 14.95
N ALA A 83 -6.36 -8.62 13.64
CA ALA A 83 -6.06 -7.56 12.68
C ALA A 83 -6.99 -7.60 11.46
N MET A 84 -7.29 -6.41 10.92
CA MET A 84 -7.89 -6.25 9.60
C MET A 84 -6.78 -6.26 8.55
N VAL A 85 -6.75 -7.29 7.72
CA VAL A 85 -5.75 -7.43 6.64
C VAL A 85 -6.39 -7.00 5.33
N MET A 86 -5.85 -5.92 4.74
CA MET A 86 -6.25 -5.46 3.41
C MET A 86 -5.60 -6.33 2.34
N ARG A 87 -6.35 -6.68 1.29
CA ARG A 87 -5.85 -7.48 0.16
C ARG A 87 -6.04 -6.78 -1.17
N ASP A 88 -7.14 -6.05 -1.31
CA ASP A 88 -7.53 -5.42 -2.56
C ASP A 88 -7.74 -3.91 -2.33
N ILE A 89 -7.41 -3.09 -3.33
CA ILE A 89 -7.61 -1.64 -3.35
C ILE A 89 -8.23 -1.23 -4.70
N ASP A 90 -9.16 -0.27 -4.65
CA ASP A 90 -9.59 0.50 -5.82
C ASP A 90 -8.49 1.53 -6.18
N HIS A 91 -7.64 1.15 -7.14
CA HIS A 91 -6.48 1.95 -7.53
C HIS A 91 -6.88 3.26 -8.22
N ASP A 92 -7.92 3.27 -9.05
CA ASP A 92 -8.44 4.48 -9.68
C ASP A 92 -8.91 5.48 -8.62
N GLY A 93 -9.71 5.00 -7.67
CA GLY A 93 -10.17 5.81 -6.55
C GLY A 93 -9.03 6.30 -5.64
N PHE A 94 -8.00 5.49 -5.44
CA PHE A 94 -6.80 5.85 -4.70
C PHE A 94 -6.00 6.97 -5.38
N PHE A 95 -5.68 6.83 -6.67
CA PHE A 95 -4.92 7.86 -7.39
C PHE A 95 -5.73 9.15 -7.55
N ALA A 96 -7.05 9.07 -7.75
CA ALA A 96 -7.92 10.24 -7.74
C ALA A 96 -7.85 10.99 -6.39
N LEU A 97 -7.86 10.26 -5.26
CA LEU A 97 -7.70 10.85 -3.93
C LEU A 97 -6.33 11.52 -3.76
N LEU A 98 -5.24 10.88 -4.20
CA LEU A 98 -3.90 11.48 -4.12
C LEU A 98 -3.83 12.79 -4.92
N VAL A 99 -4.32 12.78 -6.16
CA VAL A 99 -4.33 13.96 -7.03
C VAL A 99 -5.18 15.08 -6.42
N GLU A 100 -6.36 14.76 -5.87
CA GLU A 100 -7.21 15.74 -5.18
C GLU A 100 -6.49 16.36 -3.96
N ARG A 101 -5.85 15.54 -3.12
CA ARG A 101 -5.23 16.02 -1.88
C ARG A 101 -3.97 16.82 -2.13
N LEU A 102 -3.10 16.35 -3.02
CA LEU A 102 -1.84 17.03 -3.34
C LEU A 102 -2.06 18.27 -4.21
N GLY A 103 -3.08 18.27 -5.08
CA GLY A 103 -3.41 19.43 -5.93
C GLY A 103 -3.91 20.65 -5.15
N ARG A 104 -4.23 20.51 -3.87
CA ARG A 104 -4.62 21.61 -2.97
C ARG A 104 -3.43 22.30 -2.28
N LEU A 105 -2.21 21.80 -2.49
CA LEU A 105 -0.96 22.27 -1.87
C LEU A 105 0.00 22.82 -2.94
#